data_AF-A0A7X1H7V7-F1
#
_entry.id   AF-A0A7X1H7V7-F1
#
_cell.length_a   1.000
_cell.length_b   1.000
_cell.length_c   1.000
_cell.angle_alpha   90.00
_cell.angle_beta   90.00
_cell.angle_gamma   90.00
#
_symmetry.space_group_name_H-M   'P 1'
#
loop_
_entity.id
_entity.type
_entity.pdbx_description
1 polymer ?
#
loop_
_entity_poly.entity_id
_entity_poly.type
_entity_poly.pdbx_seq_one_letter_code
_entity_poly.pdbx_strand_id
1 'polypeptide(L)'
;MIKKNRQKQGLTVLTLENDFRFECRQSLKCYTRCCRDITIVLTPYDILRMKNGLHISSEKFLADYTVTIIGDTGLPVVILKMKDDDEKNCPFVTKRGCMIYPDRPWPCRIYPLQPESTKITETAGKEYYSVMDVTFCLGLEADRVLTLADWIEEQGVSVYQQMEAPFKKITTNEFVSHNKITNKKIQEMYYMACYDLDRFRRFVLESTFLKRFELEPEVVEKIKEDDVELYHFAMKWLEYGLLGQQGLKIRPEVIKAKKQKLGIK
;
A
#
# COMPACT_ATOMS: atom_id res chain seq x y z
N MET A 1 22.05 36.96 -18.00
CA MET A 1 21.18 36.93 -16.80
C MET A 1 19.74 37.14 -17.26
N ILE A 2 18.91 36.09 -17.24
CA ILE A 2 17.45 36.23 -17.36
C ILE A 2 16.88 35.41 -16.22
N LYS A 3 16.69 36.05 -15.05
CA LYS A 3 15.90 35.49 -13.97
C LYS A 3 14.45 35.50 -14.45
N LYS A 4 13.95 34.38 -14.98
CA LYS A 4 12.51 34.18 -15.11
C LYS A 4 11.95 34.18 -13.68
N ASN A 5 11.23 35.24 -13.33
CA ASN A 5 10.39 35.30 -12.15
C ASN A 5 9.43 34.10 -12.20
N ARG A 6 9.73 33.03 -11.44
CA ARG A 6 8.70 32.06 -11.06
C ARG A 6 7.76 32.81 -10.11
N GLN A 7 6.70 33.40 -10.66
CA GLN A 7 5.54 33.74 -9.87
C GLN A 7 5.15 32.49 -9.07
N LYS A 8 4.84 32.65 -7.78
CA LYS A 8 4.25 31.59 -6.96
C LYS A 8 2.96 31.15 -7.65
N GLN A 9 3.03 30.11 -8.48
CA GLN A 9 1.87 29.43 -9.02
C GLN A 9 1.15 28.85 -7.81
N GLY A 10 -0.10 29.25 -7.59
CA GLY A 10 -0.93 28.59 -6.59
C GLY A 10 -1.00 27.08 -6.86
N LEU A 11 -1.33 26.31 -5.82
CA LEU A 11 -1.63 24.89 -5.96
C LEU A 11 -2.63 24.70 -7.12
N THR A 12 -2.18 24.02 -8.17
CA THR A 12 -3.04 23.67 -9.30
C THR A 12 -3.78 22.41 -8.90
N VAL A 13 -5.09 22.54 -8.65
CA VAL A 13 -5.99 21.44 -8.32
C VAL A 13 -6.68 20.99 -9.59
N LEU A 14 -6.63 19.68 -9.86
CA LEU A 14 -7.13 19.04 -11.07
C LEU A 14 -8.27 18.08 -10.73
N THR A 15 -9.30 18.04 -11.59
CA THR A 15 -10.26 16.93 -11.68
C THR A 15 -9.83 15.94 -12.76
N LEU A 16 -10.48 14.77 -12.82
CA LEU A 16 -10.17 13.72 -13.78
C LEU A 16 -10.30 14.16 -15.26
N GLU A 17 -11.14 15.17 -15.53
CA GLU A 17 -11.36 15.72 -16.87
C GLU A 17 -10.36 16.82 -17.24
N ASN A 18 -9.51 17.28 -16.32
CA ASN A 18 -8.52 18.30 -16.63
C ASN A 18 -7.35 17.73 -17.43
N ASP A 19 -6.80 18.56 -18.31
CA ASP A 19 -5.53 18.28 -18.98
C ASP A 19 -4.39 18.26 -17.96
N PHE A 20 -3.58 17.20 -18.03
CA PHE A 20 -2.40 17.03 -17.22
C PHE A 20 -1.15 16.89 -18.09
N ARG A 21 -0.18 17.75 -17.81
CA ARG A 21 1.08 17.85 -18.54
C ARG A 21 2.20 17.21 -17.73
N PHE A 22 2.57 15.99 -18.09
CA PHE A 22 3.67 15.29 -17.43
C PHE A 22 4.28 14.19 -18.28
N GLU A 23 5.60 14.12 -18.28
CA GLU A 23 6.33 12.98 -18.84
C GLU A 23 7.68 12.78 -18.12
N CYS A 24 7.92 11.60 -17.57
CA CYS A 24 9.21 11.23 -17.00
C CYS A 24 9.96 10.32 -17.98
N ARG A 25 11.08 10.80 -18.52
CA ARG A 25 11.90 10.05 -19.49
C ARG A 25 13.39 10.20 -19.21
N GLN A 26 14.17 9.22 -19.66
CA GLN A 26 15.61 9.13 -19.38
C GLN A 26 16.42 10.33 -19.88
N SER A 27 15.96 11.02 -20.93
CA SER A 27 16.64 12.20 -21.48
C SER A 27 16.54 13.46 -20.61
N LEU A 28 15.68 13.47 -19.58
CA LEU A 28 15.55 14.61 -18.68
C LEU A 28 16.73 14.69 -17.71
N LYS A 29 17.26 15.90 -17.50
CA LYS A 29 18.34 16.14 -16.52
C LYS A 29 17.94 15.79 -15.08
N CYS A 30 16.66 15.78 -14.77
CA CYS A 30 16.13 15.39 -13.47
C CYS A 30 15.80 13.90 -13.35
N TYR A 31 16.05 13.09 -14.40
CA TYR A 31 15.75 11.67 -14.38
C TYR A 31 16.40 11.01 -13.15
N THR A 32 15.64 10.13 -12.48
CA THR A 32 15.98 9.48 -11.20
C THR A 32 16.21 10.38 -9.98
N ARG A 33 16.15 11.72 -10.12
CA ARG A 33 16.40 12.64 -8.99
C ARG A 33 15.39 12.51 -7.85
N CYS A 34 14.16 12.10 -8.13
CA CYS A 34 13.13 11.87 -7.12
C CYS A 34 13.33 10.56 -6.33
N CYS A 35 14.20 9.66 -6.76
CA CYS A 35 14.37 8.33 -6.17
C CYS A 35 15.45 8.30 -5.07
N ARG A 36 15.52 9.33 -4.23
CA ARG A 36 16.52 9.45 -3.16
C ARG A 36 16.07 10.43 -2.10
N ASP A 37 16.53 10.23 -0.87
CA ASP A 37 16.23 11.08 0.30
C ASP A 37 14.73 11.37 0.47
N ILE A 38 13.93 10.30 0.45
CA ILE A 38 12.48 10.35 0.62
C ILE A 38 12.03 9.29 1.62
N THR A 39 10.89 9.55 2.27
CA THR A 39 10.22 8.56 3.13
C THR A 39 9.05 7.96 2.37
N ILE A 40 9.10 6.67 2.09
CA ILE A 40 7.99 5.92 1.46
C ILE A 40 7.43 4.95 2.48
N VAL A 41 6.22 5.22 2.96
CA VAL A 41 5.42 4.24 3.70
C VAL A 41 4.83 3.27 2.69
N LEU A 42 5.00 1.96 2.93
CA LEU A 42 4.51 0.90 2.05
C LEU A 42 3.22 0.31 2.60
N THR A 43 2.23 0.19 1.73
CA THR A 43 1.00 -0.55 2.00
C THR A 43 1.22 -2.05 1.80
N PRO A 44 0.28 -2.91 2.24
CA PRO A 44 0.30 -4.33 1.91
C PRO A 44 0.41 -4.62 0.40
N TYR A 45 -0.33 -3.88 -0.42
CA TYR A 45 -0.32 -4.10 -1.86
C TYR A 45 0.98 -3.61 -2.51
N ASP A 46 1.59 -2.54 -2.00
CA ASP A 46 2.94 -2.13 -2.41
C ASP A 46 3.94 -3.28 -2.20
N ILE A 47 3.94 -3.89 -1.01
CA ILE A 47 4.86 -4.98 -0.69
C ILE A 47 4.61 -6.20 -1.58
N LEU A 48 3.35 -6.59 -1.79
CA LEU A 48 2.97 -7.67 -2.70
C LEU A 48 3.53 -7.43 -4.11
N ARG A 49 3.33 -6.22 -4.66
CA ARG A 49 3.84 -5.86 -5.99
C ARG A 49 5.36 -5.89 -6.03
N MET A 50 6.01 -5.22 -5.09
CA MET A 50 7.46 -5.06 -5.10
C MET A 50 8.21 -6.38 -4.87
N LYS A 51 7.75 -7.24 -3.95
CA LYS A 51 8.38 -8.56 -3.72
C LYS A 51 8.25 -9.47 -4.94
N ASN A 52 7.10 -9.42 -5.63
CA ASN A 52 6.87 -10.18 -6.85
C ASN A 52 7.68 -9.65 -8.04
N GLY A 53 7.82 -8.32 -8.19
CA GLY A 53 8.69 -7.71 -9.20
C GLY A 53 10.19 -7.99 -8.98
N LEU A 54 10.59 -8.35 -7.76
CA LEU A 54 11.95 -8.79 -7.41
C LEU A 54 12.11 -10.31 -7.44
N HIS A 55 11.02 -11.07 -7.58
CA HIS A 55 11.00 -12.53 -7.48
C HIS A 55 11.62 -13.07 -6.17
N ILE A 56 11.26 -12.45 -5.04
CA ILE A 56 11.70 -12.87 -3.70
C ILE A 56 10.51 -13.04 -2.76
N SER A 57 10.71 -13.74 -1.65
CA SER A 57 9.69 -13.86 -0.61
C SER A 57 9.45 -12.53 0.12
N SER A 58 8.26 -12.38 0.69
CA SER A 58 7.91 -11.25 1.58
C SER A 58 8.90 -11.14 2.74
N GLU A 59 9.31 -12.28 3.32
CA GLU A 59 10.28 -12.33 4.42
C GLU A 59 11.62 -11.70 4.02
N LYS A 60 12.14 -12.09 2.85
CA LYS A 60 13.38 -11.54 2.32
C LYS A 60 13.24 -10.07 1.96
N PHE A 61 12.12 -9.69 1.33
CA PHE A 61 11.84 -8.29 0.98
C PHE A 61 11.83 -7.40 2.22
N LEU A 62 11.07 -7.80 3.25
CA LEU A 62 10.93 -7.05 4.49
C LEU A 62 12.26 -6.92 5.22
N ALA A 63 13.05 -8.00 5.30
CA ALA A 63 14.36 -7.99 5.96
C ALA A 63 15.39 -7.10 5.25
N ASP A 64 15.47 -7.18 3.92
CA ASP A 64 16.52 -6.52 3.16
C ASP A 64 16.20 -5.04 2.85
N TYR A 65 14.93 -4.73 2.59
CA TYR A 65 14.52 -3.46 1.98
C TYR A 65 13.60 -2.61 2.84
N THR A 66 13.25 -3.01 4.06
CA THR A 66 12.30 -2.23 4.87
C THR A 66 12.78 -1.97 6.29
N VAL A 67 12.16 -0.98 6.92
CA VAL A 67 12.22 -0.72 8.36
C VAL A 67 10.78 -0.66 8.87
N THR A 68 10.53 -1.28 10.01
CA THR A 68 9.23 -1.25 10.67
C THR A 68 9.26 -0.33 11.87
N ILE A 69 8.25 0.55 11.97
CA ILE A 69 8.00 1.38 13.15
C ILE A 69 6.61 1.08 13.70
N ILE A 70 6.30 1.56 14.91
CA ILE A 70 4.96 1.53 15.47
C ILE A 70 4.31 2.89 15.25
N GLY A 71 3.20 2.92 14.50
CA GLY A 71 2.43 4.14 14.27
C GLY A 71 1.60 4.57 15.48
N ASP A 72 0.90 5.69 15.35
CA ASP A 72 0.11 6.28 16.44
C ASP A 72 -1.03 5.36 16.93
N THR A 73 -1.61 4.58 16.01
CA THR A 73 -2.62 3.57 16.30
C THR A 73 -2.07 2.34 17.04
N GLY A 74 -0.75 2.29 17.27
CA GLY A 74 -0.07 1.14 17.85
C GLY A 74 0.16 -0.02 16.87
N LEU A 75 -0.28 0.11 15.62
CA LEU A 75 -0.03 -0.88 14.58
C LEU A 75 1.34 -0.68 13.91
N PRO A 76 2.01 -1.77 13.50
CA PRO A 76 3.21 -1.69 12.68
C PRO A 76 2.98 -0.92 11.37
N VAL A 77 3.93 -0.05 11.02
CA VAL A 77 4.00 0.66 9.75
C VAL A 77 5.33 0.32 9.09
N VAL A 78 5.27 -0.09 7.82
CA VAL A 78 6.46 -0.50 7.06
C VAL A 78 6.90 0.64 6.17
N ILE A 79 8.19 0.99 6.23
CA ILE A 79 8.82 2.06 5.48
C ILE A 79 9.90 1.44 4.58
N LEU A 80 9.99 1.89 3.33
CA LEU A 80 11.08 1.51 2.43
C LEU A 80 12.41 2.05 2.97
N LYS A 81 13.39 1.16 3.12
CA LYS A 81 14.74 1.49 3.57
C LYS A 81 15.57 2.04 2.41
N MET A 82 15.95 3.31 2.51
CA MET A 82 16.92 3.92 1.58
C MET A 82 18.33 3.36 1.84
N LYS A 83 19.19 3.39 0.83
CA LYS A 83 20.60 2.98 0.97
C LYS A 83 21.32 3.87 1.96
N ASP A 84 22.32 3.31 2.62
CA ASP A 84 23.22 4.07 3.49
C ASP A 84 24.38 4.68 2.69
N ASP A 85 24.04 5.41 1.62
CA ASP A 85 24.97 6.26 0.88
C ASP A 85 24.68 7.74 1.18
N ASP A 86 25.56 8.64 0.73
CA ASP A 86 25.45 10.08 1.01
C ASP A 86 24.17 10.69 0.44
N GLU A 87 23.66 10.14 -0.67
CA GLU A 87 22.46 10.64 -1.34
C GLU A 87 21.17 9.98 -0.84
N LYS A 88 21.25 8.96 0.02
CA LYS A 88 20.11 8.13 0.47
C LYS A 88 19.30 7.60 -0.71
N ASN A 89 19.97 6.99 -1.69
CA ASN A 89 19.33 6.47 -2.89
C ASN A 89 18.33 5.35 -2.58
N CYS A 90 17.24 5.30 -3.35
CA CYS A 90 16.34 4.15 -3.36
C CYS A 90 17.10 2.87 -3.74
N PRO A 91 16.87 1.73 -3.06
CA PRO A 91 17.55 0.47 -3.37
C PRO A 91 17.40 0.03 -4.83
N PHE A 92 16.27 0.38 -5.46
CA PHE A 92 15.88 -0.06 -6.79
C PHE A 92 16.26 0.91 -7.91
N VAL A 93 16.80 2.09 -7.59
CA VAL A 93 17.19 3.05 -8.63
C VAL A 93 18.56 2.72 -9.20
N THR A 94 18.69 2.83 -10.52
CA THR A 94 19.94 2.72 -11.27
C THR A 94 20.09 3.92 -12.21
N LYS A 95 21.25 4.09 -12.83
CA LYS A 95 21.45 5.11 -13.89
C LYS A 95 20.50 4.95 -15.08
N ARG A 96 19.89 3.77 -15.26
CA ARG A 96 18.92 3.47 -16.33
C ARG A 96 17.46 3.59 -15.88
N GLY A 97 17.21 3.97 -14.62
CA GLY A 97 15.88 4.03 -14.03
C GLY A 97 15.65 3.04 -12.91
N CYS A 98 14.40 2.94 -12.46
CA CYS A 98 13.97 1.98 -11.43
C CYS A 98 13.93 0.56 -12.01
N MET A 99 14.61 -0.39 -11.39
CA MET A 99 14.65 -1.79 -11.85
C MET A 99 13.31 -2.53 -11.69
N ILE A 100 12.44 -2.05 -10.80
CA ILE A 100 11.08 -2.56 -10.59
C ILE A 100 10.04 -1.53 -11.05
N TYR A 101 10.32 -0.75 -12.10
CA TYR A 101 9.41 0.33 -12.52
C TYR A 101 7.95 -0.12 -12.69
N PRO A 102 7.63 -1.25 -13.36
CA PRO A 102 6.25 -1.74 -13.46
C PRO A 102 5.59 -2.10 -12.13
N ASP A 103 6.39 -2.37 -11.09
CA ASP A 103 5.97 -2.80 -9.74
C ASP A 103 6.27 -1.76 -8.66
N ARG A 104 6.58 -0.52 -9.06
CA ARG A 104 6.83 0.59 -8.15
C ARG A 104 5.62 0.83 -7.22
N PRO A 105 5.85 1.29 -5.98
CA PRO A 105 4.79 1.50 -5.01
C PRO A 105 3.92 2.71 -5.39
N TRP A 106 2.75 2.81 -4.77
CA TRP A 106 1.75 3.85 -5.04
C TRP A 106 2.31 5.28 -5.00
N PRO A 107 3.13 5.69 -4.00
CA PRO A 107 3.68 7.05 -3.99
C PRO A 107 4.53 7.37 -5.22
N CYS A 108 5.23 6.37 -5.77
CA CYS A 108 6.02 6.51 -6.99
C CYS A 108 5.16 6.52 -8.27
N ARG A 109 3.93 5.98 -8.24
CA ARG A 109 2.99 6.00 -9.37
C ARG A 109 2.25 7.30 -9.49
N ILE A 110 1.76 7.81 -8.35
CA ILE A 110 0.94 9.00 -8.33
C ILE A 110 1.79 10.28 -8.49
N TYR A 111 3.09 10.24 -8.22
CA TYR A 111 4.00 11.37 -8.41
C TYR A 111 3.88 11.95 -9.84
N PRO A 112 3.74 13.27 -10.01
CA PRO A 112 3.89 14.35 -9.01
C PRO A 112 2.54 14.85 -8.45
N LEU A 113 1.50 14.03 -8.44
CA LEU A 113 0.19 14.37 -7.92
C LEU A 113 0.01 13.96 -6.47
N GLN A 114 -0.78 14.73 -5.75
CA GLN A 114 -1.25 14.43 -4.40
C GLN A 114 -2.78 14.40 -4.41
N PRO A 115 -3.43 13.28 -4.06
CA PRO A 115 -4.88 13.24 -3.93
C PRO A 115 -5.37 14.15 -2.80
N GLU A 116 -6.46 14.85 -3.05
CA GLU A 116 -7.13 15.71 -2.07
C GLU A 116 -8.24 14.93 -1.35
N SER A 117 -8.00 14.59 -0.08
CA SER A 117 -9.00 13.98 0.80
C SER A 117 -9.47 15.00 1.84
N THR A 118 -10.55 15.73 1.52
CA THR A 118 -11.29 16.55 2.49
C THR A 118 -12.73 16.08 2.54
N LYS A 119 -13.45 16.34 3.65
CA LYS A 119 -14.90 16.05 3.74
C LYS A 119 -15.70 16.69 2.61
N ILE A 120 -15.23 17.81 2.08
CA ILE A 120 -15.84 18.53 0.95
C ILE A 120 -15.66 17.75 -0.35
N THR A 121 -14.44 17.29 -0.64
CA THR A 121 -14.17 16.49 -1.85
C THR A 121 -14.88 15.14 -1.80
N GLU A 122 -14.97 14.51 -0.62
CA GLU A 122 -15.71 13.26 -0.41
C GLU A 122 -17.23 13.42 -0.64
N THR A 123 -17.82 14.52 -0.16
CA THR A 123 -19.27 14.79 -0.32
C THR A 123 -19.64 15.13 -1.78
N ALA A 124 -18.72 15.74 -2.53
CA ALA A 124 -18.94 16.10 -3.92
C ALA A 124 -18.93 14.89 -4.87
N GLY A 125 -18.49 13.71 -4.41
CA GLY A 125 -18.34 12.51 -5.24
C GLY A 125 -17.34 12.68 -6.38
N LYS A 126 -16.43 13.66 -6.25
CA LYS A 126 -15.42 14.01 -7.25
C LYS A 126 -14.03 13.85 -6.68
N GLU A 127 -13.14 13.27 -7.46
CA GLU A 127 -11.73 13.17 -7.11
C GLU A 127 -10.98 14.43 -7.55
N TYR A 128 -10.14 14.93 -6.65
CA TYR A 128 -9.31 16.09 -6.91
C TYR A 128 -7.85 15.74 -6.60
N TYR A 129 -6.94 16.31 -7.39
CA TYR A 129 -5.51 16.06 -7.28
C TYR A 129 -4.75 17.38 -7.36
N SER A 130 -3.90 17.65 -6.37
CA SER A 130 -2.97 18.77 -6.41
C SER A 130 -1.66 18.37 -7.08
N VAL A 131 -1.15 19.23 -7.95
CA VAL A 131 0.20 19.08 -8.50
C VAL A 131 1.22 19.55 -7.46
N MET A 132 2.16 18.69 -7.08
CA MET A 132 3.22 19.00 -6.13
C MET A 132 4.14 20.12 -6.66
N ASP A 133 4.52 21.06 -5.80
CA ASP A 133 5.55 22.06 -6.11
C ASP A 133 6.97 21.48 -5.95
N VAL A 134 7.39 20.70 -6.94
CA VAL A 134 8.71 20.06 -7.01
C VAL A 134 9.56 20.71 -8.09
N THR A 135 10.28 21.77 -7.71
CA THR A 135 11.00 22.65 -8.64
C THR A 135 12.04 21.96 -9.53
N PHE A 136 12.58 20.82 -9.10
CA PHE A 136 13.55 20.05 -9.88
C PHE A 136 12.92 19.15 -10.95
N CYS A 137 11.61 18.93 -10.91
CA CYS A 137 10.95 17.96 -11.77
C CYS A 137 10.65 18.56 -13.14
N LEU A 138 11.57 18.34 -14.08
CA LEU A 138 11.43 18.81 -15.47
C LEU A 138 10.34 18.05 -16.24
N GLY A 139 9.77 16.98 -15.68
CA GLY A 139 8.65 16.26 -16.29
C GLY A 139 7.37 17.09 -16.36
N LEU A 140 7.18 18.04 -15.45
CA LEU A 140 6.07 19.01 -15.45
C LEU A 140 6.18 20.05 -16.58
N GLU A 141 7.35 20.14 -17.22
CA GLU A 141 7.61 21.04 -18.35
C GLU A 141 7.50 20.31 -19.71
N ALA A 142 7.14 19.02 -19.73
CA ALA A 142 7.10 18.20 -20.94
C ALA A 142 5.96 18.60 -21.88
N ASP A 143 6.11 18.41 -23.20
CA ASP A 143 5.05 18.77 -24.14
C ASP A 143 3.86 17.82 -24.17
N ARG A 144 4.01 16.63 -23.60
CA ARG A 144 2.98 15.61 -23.54
C ARG A 144 1.83 16.03 -22.62
N VAL A 145 0.61 15.96 -23.15
CA VAL A 145 -0.63 16.25 -22.44
C VAL A 145 -1.57 15.06 -22.59
N LEU A 146 -2.19 14.64 -21.49
CA LEU A 146 -3.27 13.66 -21.42
C LEU A 146 -4.40 14.24 -20.57
N THR A 147 -5.59 13.64 -20.62
CA THR A 147 -6.54 13.85 -19.52
C THR A 147 -5.97 13.24 -18.24
N LEU A 148 -6.32 13.79 -17.07
CA LEU A 148 -5.86 13.22 -15.81
C LEU A 148 -6.35 11.78 -15.62
N ALA A 149 -7.57 11.45 -16.06
CA ALA A 149 -8.09 10.09 -16.06
C ALA A 149 -7.20 9.12 -16.84
N ASP A 150 -6.83 9.46 -18.08
CA ASP A 150 -5.97 8.61 -18.93
C ASP A 150 -4.58 8.46 -18.30
N TRP A 151 -4.05 9.53 -17.70
CA TRP A 151 -2.74 9.47 -17.04
C TRP A 151 -2.76 8.55 -15.82
N ILE A 152 -3.81 8.63 -14.98
CA ILE A 152 -4.00 7.75 -13.80
C ILE A 152 -4.06 6.28 -14.22
N GLU A 153 -4.80 5.99 -15.29
CA GLU A 153 -4.90 4.63 -15.83
C GLU A 153 -3.56 4.16 -16.37
N GLU A 154 -2.85 4.98 -17.15
CA GLU A 154 -1.51 4.66 -17.67
C GLU A 154 -0.49 4.39 -16.55
N GLN A 155 -0.57 5.13 -15.43
CA GLN A 155 0.31 4.88 -14.27
C GLN A 155 -0.10 3.65 -13.44
N GLY A 156 -1.25 3.04 -13.76
CA GLY A 156 -1.80 1.89 -13.04
C GLY A 156 -2.27 2.25 -11.63
N VAL A 157 -2.73 3.48 -11.42
CA VAL A 157 -3.21 3.96 -10.11
C VAL A 157 -4.61 3.42 -9.79
N SER A 158 -5.47 3.24 -10.80
CA SER A 158 -6.84 2.73 -10.63
C SER A 158 -6.89 1.37 -9.91
N VAL A 159 -5.96 0.47 -10.23
CA VAL A 159 -5.85 -0.84 -9.57
C VAL A 159 -5.52 -0.69 -8.08
N TYR A 160 -4.66 0.27 -7.71
CA TYR A 160 -4.36 0.53 -6.32
C TYR A 160 -5.58 1.02 -5.55
N GLN A 161 -6.44 1.85 -6.13
CA GLN A 161 -7.67 2.29 -5.46
C GLN A 161 -8.54 1.09 -5.04
N GLN A 162 -8.64 0.07 -5.89
CA GLN A 162 -9.38 -1.17 -5.60
C GLN A 162 -8.67 -2.02 -4.54
N MET A 163 -7.36 -2.20 -4.69
CA MET A 163 -6.57 -3.06 -3.81
C MET A 163 -6.36 -2.47 -2.42
N GLU A 164 -6.31 -1.14 -2.29
CA GLU A 164 -6.18 -0.43 -1.02
C GLU A 164 -7.50 -0.31 -0.26
N ALA A 165 -8.66 -0.44 -0.92
CA ALA A 165 -9.95 -0.23 -0.27
C ALA A 165 -10.18 -1.11 0.99
N PRO A 166 -9.88 -2.43 0.99
CA PRO A 166 -9.99 -3.25 2.19
C PRO A 166 -9.01 -2.83 3.28
N PHE A 167 -7.78 -2.48 2.91
CA PHE A 167 -6.77 -2.02 3.86
C PHE A 167 -7.17 -0.69 4.51
N LYS A 168 -7.62 0.28 3.71
CA LYS A 168 -8.14 1.57 4.17
C LYS A 168 -9.30 1.38 5.14
N LYS A 169 -10.24 0.47 4.84
CA LYS A 169 -11.36 0.14 5.74
C LYS A 169 -10.90 -0.30 7.13
N ILE A 170 -9.80 -1.04 7.22
CA ILE A 170 -9.20 -1.46 8.50
C ILE A 170 -8.51 -0.28 9.19
N THR A 171 -7.64 0.44 8.47
CA THR A 171 -6.78 1.46 9.07
C THR A 171 -7.50 2.74 9.44
N THR A 172 -8.61 3.08 8.78
CA THR A 172 -9.44 4.24 9.11
C THR A 172 -10.58 3.90 10.07
N ASN A 173 -10.69 2.65 10.52
CA ASN A 173 -11.75 2.26 11.44
C ASN A 173 -11.60 2.97 12.79
N GLU A 174 -12.69 3.56 13.29
CA GLU A 174 -12.67 4.33 14.55
C GLU A 174 -12.17 3.51 15.74
N PHE A 175 -12.49 2.22 15.82
CA PHE A 175 -12.00 1.36 16.90
C PHE A 175 -10.46 1.28 16.90
N VAL A 176 -9.87 1.08 15.72
CA VAL A 176 -8.41 0.98 15.55
C VAL A 176 -7.76 2.33 15.81
N SER A 177 -8.34 3.41 15.30
CA SER A 177 -7.81 4.77 15.45
C SER A 177 -7.81 5.27 16.89
N HIS A 178 -8.84 4.94 17.69
CA HIS A 178 -8.99 5.48 19.06
C HIS A 178 -8.39 4.60 20.16
N ASN A 179 -8.30 3.28 19.98
CA ASN A 179 -7.96 2.36 21.08
C ASN A 179 -6.49 1.96 21.18
N LYS A 180 -5.59 2.61 20.42
CA LYS A 180 -4.13 2.37 20.38
C LYS A 180 -3.72 0.92 20.72
N ILE A 181 -3.57 0.08 19.71
CA ILE A 181 -3.30 -1.35 19.89
C ILE A 181 -1.90 -1.55 20.51
N THR A 182 -1.86 -1.98 21.77
CA THR A 182 -0.62 -2.26 22.52
C THR A 182 -0.30 -3.75 22.66
N ASN A 183 -1.26 -4.62 22.32
CA ASN A 183 -1.08 -6.06 22.42
C ASN A 183 -0.11 -6.56 21.33
N LYS A 184 1.10 -6.98 21.73
CA LYS A 184 2.15 -7.47 20.82
C LYS A 184 1.70 -8.60 19.91
N LYS A 185 0.86 -9.52 20.41
CA LYS A 185 0.36 -10.63 19.56
C LYS A 185 -0.55 -10.12 18.45
N ILE A 186 -1.38 -9.11 18.73
CA ILE A 186 -2.23 -8.48 17.71
C ILE A 186 -1.34 -7.75 16.69
N GLN A 187 -0.32 -7.03 17.14
CA GLN A 187 0.64 -6.35 16.26
C GLN A 187 1.37 -7.35 15.35
N GLU A 188 1.84 -8.49 15.88
CA GLU A 188 2.48 -9.55 15.11
C GLU A 188 1.53 -10.20 14.09
N MET A 189 0.28 -10.47 14.48
CA MET A 189 -0.75 -11.01 13.58
C MET A 189 -1.09 -10.03 12.45
N TYR A 190 -1.20 -8.74 12.77
CA TYR A 190 -1.37 -7.68 11.77
C TYR A 190 -0.20 -7.62 10.82
N TYR A 191 1.03 -7.56 11.33
CA TYR A 191 2.24 -7.53 10.52
C TYR A 191 2.31 -8.71 9.56
N MET A 192 2.03 -9.92 10.06
CA MET A 192 2.02 -11.14 9.25
C MET A 192 1.01 -11.06 8.11
N ALA A 193 -0.25 -10.72 8.40
CA ALA A 193 -1.30 -10.67 7.37
C ALA A 193 -1.16 -9.48 6.39
N CYS A 194 -0.64 -8.35 6.84
CA CYS A 194 -0.47 -7.18 5.99
C CYS A 194 0.80 -7.24 5.13
N TYR A 195 1.91 -7.71 5.68
CA TYR A 195 3.22 -7.46 5.10
C TYR A 195 3.99 -8.75 4.77
N ASP A 196 3.83 -9.79 5.58
CA ASP A 196 4.53 -11.07 5.43
C ASP A 196 3.59 -12.16 4.89
N LEU A 197 3.12 -11.97 3.65
CA LEU A 197 2.12 -12.85 3.04
C LEU A 197 2.60 -14.30 2.92
N ASP A 198 3.89 -14.55 2.66
CA ASP A 198 4.40 -15.92 2.60
C ASP A 198 4.33 -16.62 3.96
N ARG A 199 4.64 -15.92 5.06
CA ARG A 199 4.40 -16.43 6.41
C ARG A 199 2.92 -16.57 6.73
N PHE A 200 2.08 -15.64 6.29
CA PHE A 200 0.64 -15.75 6.45
C PHE A 200 0.07 -16.98 5.73
N ARG A 201 0.54 -17.27 4.52
CA ARG A 201 0.19 -18.48 3.75
C ARG A 201 0.48 -19.75 4.55
N ARG A 202 1.70 -19.89 5.07
CA ARG A 202 2.08 -21.02 5.93
C ARG A 202 1.25 -21.07 7.20
N PHE A 203 0.99 -19.93 7.83
CA PHE A 203 0.11 -19.87 9.01
C PHE A 203 -1.29 -20.40 8.72
N VAL A 204 -1.88 -20.08 7.57
CA VAL A 204 -3.20 -20.57 7.20
C VAL A 204 -3.17 -22.06 6.88
N LEU A 205 -2.21 -22.53 6.07
CA LEU A 205 -2.21 -23.88 5.52
C LEU A 205 -1.60 -24.94 6.45
N GLU A 206 -0.58 -24.57 7.24
CA GLU A 206 0.24 -25.53 7.99
C GLU A 206 -0.09 -25.54 9.50
N SER A 207 -0.86 -24.55 9.98
CA SER A 207 -1.24 -24.47 11.39
C SER A 207 -2.62 -25.09 11.68
N THR A 208 -3.11 -24.91 12.91
CA THR A 208 -4.48 -25.30 13.28
C THR A 208 -5.57 -24.40 12.69
N PHE A 209 -5.23 -23.43 11.82
CA PHE A 209 -6.17 -22.47 11.26
C PHE A 209 -7.36 -23.13 10.55
N LEU A 210 -7.12 -24.03 9.58
CA LEU A 210 -8.19 -24.74 8.84
C LEU A 210 -9.01 -25.70 9.70
N LYS A 211 -8.49 -26.07 10.89
CA LYS A 211 -9.24 -26.84 11.90
C LYS A 211 -10.18 -25.94 12.72
N ARG A 212 -9.97 -24.62 12.72
CA ARG A 212 -10.74 -23.65 13.50
C ARG A 212 -11.73 -22.87 12.64
N PHE A 213 -11.33 -22.51 11.43
CA PHE A 213 -12.15 -21.77 10.49
C PHE A 213 -12.68 -22.71 9.40
N GLU A 214 -13.92 -22.47 9.00
CA GLU A 214 -14.54 -23.11 7.86
C GLU A 214 -14.25 -22.28 6.62
N LEU A 215 -13.59 -22.90 5.65
CA LEU A 215 -13.23 -22.32 4.36
C LEU A 215 -13.63 -23.31 3.28
N GLU A 216 -14.20 -22.78 2.20
CA GLU A 216 -14.53 -23.58 1.02
C GLU A 216 -13.23 -24.15 0.41
N PRO A 217 -13.20 -25.42 -0.03
CA PRO A 217 -12.01 -26.02 -0.63
C PRO A 217 -11.43 -25.20 -1.78
N GLU A 218 -12.29 -24.60 -2.61
CA GLU A 218 -11.86 -23.73 -3.72
C GLU A 218 -11.07 -22.50 -3.23
N VAL A 219 -11.47 -21.91 -2.10
CA VAL A 219 -10.73 -20.79 -1.50
C VAL A 219 -9.36 -21.26 -1.05
N VAL A 220 -9.27 -22.42 -0.39
CA VAL A 220 -8.01 -22.99 0.08
C VAL A 220 -7.03 -23.22 -1.07
N GLU A 221 -7.49 -23.78 -2.19
CA GLU A 221 -6.65 -23.98 -3.37
C GLU A 221 -6.19 -22.65 -3.99
N LYS A 222 -7.07 -21.64 -4.08
CA LYS A 222 -6.69 -20.31 -4.59
C LYS A 222 -5.64 -19.63 -3.71
N ILE A 223 -5.86 -19.59 -2.39
CA ILE A 223 -4.90 -18.99 -1.43
C ILE A 223 -3.66 -19.86 -1.20
N LYS A 224 -3.45 -20.93 -1.97
CA LYS A 224 -2.21 -21.70 -1.96
C LYS A 224 -1.22 -21.18 -2.99
N GLU A 225 -1.70 -20.77 -4.17
CA GLU A 225 -0.85 -20.43 -5.31
C GLU A 225 -0.99 -18.97 -5.76
N ASP A 226 -2.05 -18.26 -5.34
CA ASP A 226 -2.31 -16.87 -5.74
C ASP A 226 -2.06 -15.92 -4.55
N ASP A 227 -1.16 -14.95 -4.72
CA ASP A 227 -0.85 -13.90 -3.74
C ASP A 227 -1.96 -12.85 -3.61
N VAL A 228 -2.68 -12.55 -4.69
CA VAL A 228 -3.77 -11.57 -4.71
C VAL A 228 -4.96 -12.14 -3.95
N GLU A 229 -5.31 -13.40 -4.20
CA GLU A 229 -6.36 -14.10 -3.44
C GLU A 229 -5.97 -14.23 -1.96
N LEU A 230 -4.70 -14.56 -1.66
CA LEU A 230 -4.21 -14.61 -0.29
C LEU A 230 -4.28 -13.24 0.39
N TYR A 231 -3.93 -12.15 -0.31
CA TYR A 231 -4.03 -10.79 0.20
C TYR A 231 -5.48 -10.44 0.57
N HIS A 232 -6.44 -10.68 -0.33
CA HIS A 232 -7.85 -10.43 -0.02
C HIS A 232 -8.34 -11.27 1.14
N PHE A 233 -7.89 -12.52 1.25
CA PHE A 233 -8.17 -13.37 2.40
C PHE A 233 -7.58 -12.80 3.70
N ALA A 234 -6.35 -12.30 3.66
CA ALA A 234 -5.69 -11.68 4.80
C ALA A 234 -6.45 -10.44 5.29
N MET A 235 -6.92 -9.57 4.38
CA MET A 235 -7.71 -8.40 4.73
C MET A 235 -9.04 -8.80 5.38
N LYS A 236 -9.75 -9.80 4.84
CA LYS A 236 -10.97 -10.34 5.46
C LYS A 236 -10.72 -10.92 6.86
N TRP A 237 -9.59 -11.60 7.04
CA TRP A 237 -9.20 -12.16 8.34
C TRP A 237 -8.90 -11.07 9.37
N LEU A 238 -8.23 -9.99 8.96
CA LEU A 238 -7.98 -8.84 9.83
C LEU A 238 -9.25 -8.07 10.17
N GLU A 239 -10.16 -7.86 9.20
CA GLU A 239 -11.47 -7.26 9.47
C GLU A 239 -12.26 -8.07 10.52
N TYR A 240 -12.26 -9.40 10.40
CA TYR A 240 -12.89 -10.28 11.38
C TYR A 240 -12.24 -10.16 12.76
N GLY A 241 -10.90 -10.24 12.82
CA GLY A 241 -10.16 -10.29 14.08
C GLY A 241 -10.06 -8.95 14.83
N LEU A 242 -9.94 -7.84 14.10
CA LEU A 242 -9.75 -6.50 14.68
C LEU A 242 -11.07 -5.74 14.84
N LEU A 243 -12.00 -5.89 13.90
CA LEU A 243 -13.22 -5.10 13.86
C LEU A 243 -14.44 -5.87 14.36
N GLY A 244 -14.31 -7.18 14.65
CA GLY A 244 -15.41 -8.04 15.04
C GLY A 244 -16.50 -8.18 13.97
N GLN A 245 -16.18 -7.86 12.72
CA GLN A 245 -17.14 -7.92 11.61
C GLN A 245 -17.39 -9.36 11.15
N GLN A 246 -18.59 -9.64 10.66
CA GLN A 246 -18.92 -10.94 10.09
C GLN A 246 -18.13 -11.15 8.79
N GLY A 247 -17.51 -12.31 8.63
CA GLY A 247 -16.70 -12.60 7.44
C GLY A 247 -16.02 -13.97 7.44
N LEU A 248 -15.75 -14.53 8.62
CA LEU A 248 -15.24 -15.89 8.77
C LEU A 248 -16.13 -16.72 9.69
N LYS A 249 -16.46 -17.94 9.26
CA LYS A 249 -17.22 -18.91 10.06
C LYS A 249 -16.26 -19.75 10.89
N ILE A 250 -16.44 -19.74 12.21
CA ILE A 250 -15.72 -20.65 13.11
C ILE A 250 -16.45 -22.00 13.07
N ARG A 251 -15.70 -23.10 12.94
CA ARG A 251 -16.28 -24.45 12.95
C ARG A 251 -17.06 -24.69 14.25
N PRO A 252 -18.29 -25.24 14.19
CA PRO A 252 -19.15 -25.41 15.38
C PRO A 252 -18.49 -26.14 16.54
N GLU A 253 -17.61 -27.09 16.24
CA GLU A 253 -16.89 -27.90 17.22
C GLU A 253 -15.96 -27.07 18.11
N VAL A 254 -15.30 -26.05 17.54
CA VAL A 254 -14.43 -25.13 18.28
C VAL A 254 -15.26 -24.22 19.19
N ILE A 255 -16.44 -23.77 18.73
CA ILE A 255 -17.37 -22.98 19.54
C ILE A 255 -17.83 -23.81 20.74
N LYS A 256 -18.23 -25.07 20.52
CA LYS A 256 -18.69 -26.00 21.56
C LYS A 256 -17.59 -26.29 22.60
N ALA A 257 -16.36 -26.53 22.16
CA ALA A 257 -15.22 -26.75 23.05
C ALA A 257 -14.89 -25.51 23.90
N LYS A 258 -15.01 -24.30 23.33
CA LYS A 258 -14.77 -23.05 24.05
C LYS A 258 -15.89 -22.75 25.06
N LYS A 259 -17.14 -23.02 24.72
CA LYS A 259 -18.30 -22.94 25.62
C LYS A 259 -18.16 -23.89 26.82
N GLN A 260 -17.76 -25.14 26.57
CA GLN A 260 -17.46 -26.11 27.64
C GLN A 260 -16.31 -25.65 28.55
N LYS A 261 -15.21 -25.13 27.99
CA LYS A 261 -14.09 -24.59 28.79
C LYS A 261 -14.46 -23.35 29.61
N LEU A 262 -15.41 -22.54 29.16
CA LEU A 262 -15.86 -21.33 29.84
C LEU A 262 -17.06 -21.58 30.77
N GLY A 263 -17.55 -22.82 30.87
CA GLY A 263 -18.71 -23.15 31.71
C GLY A 263 -20.04 -22.56 31.21
N ILE A 264 -20.10 -22.09 29.97
CA ILE A 264 -21.29 -21.49 29.36
C ILE A 264 -22.04 -22.61 28.66
N LYS A 265 -23.29 -22.88 29.08
CA LYS A 265 -24.17 -23.86 28.41
C LYS A 265 -24.54 -23.41 26.99
#